data_AF-A0A6G2U735-F1
#
_entry.id   AF-A0A6G2U735-F1
#
_cell.length_a   1.000
_cell.length_b   1.000
_cell.length_c   1.000
_cell.angle_alpha   90.00
_cell.angle_beta   90.00
_cell.angle_gamma   90.00
#
_symmetry.space_group_name_H-M   'P 1'
#
loop_
_entity.id
_entity.type
_entity.pdbx_description
1 polymer ?
#
loop_
_entity_poly.entity_id
_entity_poly.type
_entity_poly.pdbx_seq_one_letter_code
_entity_poly.pdbx_strand_id
1 'polypeptide(L)' 'MAQKIVTIYTDDLTGEESSEAATHTIALDGVNYEIDLGPDSYDQLLEAMAPFTKADRKSGKAQ' A
#
# COMPACT_ATOMS: atom_id res chain seq x y z
N MET A 1 -14.42 -22.18 -30.03
CA MET A 1 -13.84 -22.09 -28.68
C MET A 1 -13.78 -20.63 -28.28
N ALA A 2 -14.12 -20.26 -27.05
CA ALA A 2 -14.09 -18.88 -26.57
C ALA A 2 -13.24 -18.79 -25.30
N GLN A 3 -12.49 -17.70 -25.14
CA GLN A 3 -11.63 -17.43 -23.99
C GLN A 3 -12.20 -16.25 -23.18
N LYS A 4 -12.08 -16.33 -21.86
CA LYS A 4 -12.41 -15.24 -20.92
C LYS A 4 -11.14 -14.84 -20.18
N ILE A 5 -10.81 -13.55 -20.22
CA ILE A 5 -9.73 -12.95 -19.43
C ILE A 5 -10.36 -12.30 -18.20
N VAL A 6 -9.80 -12.54 -17.03
CA VAL A 6 -10.22 -11.91 -15.77
C VAL A 6 -9.00 -11.24 -15.17
N THR A 7 -9.14 -9.97 -14.82
CA THR A 7 -8.16 -9.22 -14.03
C THR A 7 -8.62 -9.26 -12.58
N ILE A 8 -7.72 -9.65 -11.68
CA ILE A 8 -7.96 -9.71 -10.25
C ILE A 8 -6.93 -8.81 -9.59
N TYR A 9 -7.40 -8.03 -8.63
CA TYR A 9 -6.58 -7.22 -7.76
C TYR A 9 -6.53 -7.92 -6.41
N THR A 10 -5.34 -8.03 -5.85
CA THR A 10 -5.08 -8.78 -4.61
C THR A 10 -4.34 -7.88 -3.65
N ASP A 11 -4.73 -7.96 -2.39
CA ASP A 11 -4.01 -7.33 -1.30
C ASP A 11 -2.77 -8.17 -0.95
N ASP A 12 -1.57 -7.59 -1.05
CA ASP A 12 -0.30 -8.29 -0.80
C ASP A 12 -0.10 -8.67 0.67
N LEU A 13 -0.75 -7.98 1.60
CA LEU A 13 -0.63 -8.24 3.03
C LEU A 13 -1.49 -9.43 3.47
N THR A 14 -2.72 -9.51 2.95
CA THR A 14 -3.69 -10.57 3.34
C THR A 14 -3.77 -11.71 2.33
N GLY A 15 -3.43 -11.47 1.07
CA GLY A 15 -3.62 -12.38 -0.05
C GLY A 15 -5.06 -12.44 -0.56
N GLU A 16 -5.96 -11.60 -0.05
CA GLU A 16 -7.38 -11.58 -0.42
C GLU A 16 -7.62 -10.73 -1.68
N GLU A 17 -8.62 -11.11 -2.48
CA GLU A 17 -9.04 -10.30 -3.63
C GLU A 17 -9.74 -9.01 -3.15
N SER A 18 -9.28 -7.87 -3.64
CA SER A 18 -9.90 -6.58 -3.38
C SER A 18 -9.90 -5.74 -4.63
N SER A 19 -11.08 -5.39 -5.14
CA SER A 19 -11.21 -4.49 -6.30
C SER A 19 -10.69 -3.08 -6.05
N GLU A 20 -10.42 -2.75 -4.79
CA GLU A 20 -9.93 -1.46 -4.34
C GLU A 20 -8.44 -1.52 -3.96
N ALA A 21 -7.77 -2.66 -4.15
CA ALA A 21 -6.33 -2.72 -3.93
C ALA A 21 -5.59 -1.78 -4.89
N ALA A 22 -4.71 -0.96 -4.31
CA ALA A 22 -3.92 0.03 -5.02
C ALA A 22 -2.46 -0.04 -4.57
N THR A 23 -1.56 0.32 -5.49
CA THR A 23 -0.13 0.36 -5.21
C THR A 23 0.23 1.55 -4.32
N HIS A 24 0.89 1.27 -3.21
CA HIS A 24 1.41 2.26 -2.28
C HIS A 24 2.93 2.17 -2.18
N THR A 25 3.59 3.32 -2.05
CA THR A 25 5.05 3.39 -1.86
C THR A 25 5.39 3.61 -0.40
N ILE A 26 6.33 2.81 0.12
CA ILE A 26 6.90 2.96 1.45
C ILE A 26 8.40 3.20 1.30
N ALA A 27 8.95 4.18 2.02
CA ALA A 27 10.38 4.44 2.06
C ALA A 27 10.92 4.15 3.47
N LEU A 28 11.90 3.25 3.56
CA LEU A 28 12.57 2.90 4.81
C LEU A 28 14.08 2.87 4.59
N ASP A 29 14.81 3.71 5.35
CA ASP A 29 16.27 3.84 5.27
C ASP A 29 16.81 4.07 3.84
N GLY A 30 16.08 4.90 3.07
CA GLY A 30 16.44 5.24 1.68
C GLY A 30 16.10 4.15 0.65
N VAL A 31 15.52 3.03 1.06
CA VAL A 31 15.01 2.00 0.15
C VAL A 31 13.51 2.21 -0.07
N ASN A 32 13.11 2.24 -1.35
CA ASN A 32 11.70 2.31 -1.74
C ASN A 32 11.14 0.90 -1.94
N TYR A 33 9.97 0.66 -1.36
CA TYR A 33 9.18 -0.55 -1.50
C TYR A 33 7.82 -0.18 -2.09
N GLU A 34 7.25 -1.08 -2.86
CA GLU A 34 5.87 -0.99 -3.35
C GLU A 34 5.07 -2.17 -2.81
N ILE A 35 3.80 -1.93 -2.51
CA ILE A 35 2.88 -2.93 -2.01
C ILE A 35 1.46 -2.59 -2.46
N ASP A 36 0.72 -3.58 -2.96
CA ASP A 36 -0.69 -3.42 -3.32
C ASP A 36 -1.56 -3.72 -2.10
N LEU A 37 -2.30 -2.72 -1.59
CA LEU A 37 -3.14 -2.87 -0.40
C LEU A 37 -4.58 -2.46 -0.69
N GLY A 38 -5.53 -3.22 -0.16
CA GLY A 38 -6.91 -2.81 -0.02
C GLY A 38 -7.09 -1.74 1.08
N PRO A 39 -8.28 -1.12 1.16
CA PRO A 39 -8.54 -0.02 2.09
C PRO A 39 -8.21 -0.34 3.56
N ASP A 40 -8.66 -1.50 4.04
CA ASP A 40 -8.47 -1.89 5.45
C ASP A 40 -6.98 -2.12 5.79
N SER A 41 -6.23 -2.79 4.90
CA SER A 41 -4.78 -3.01 5.08
C SER A 41 -4.00 -1.70 4.97
N TYR A 42 -4.43 -0.77 4.10
CA TYR A 42 -3.83 0.54 4.00
C TYR A 42 -4.08 1.39 5.25
N ASP A 43 -5.29 1.35 5.82
CA ASP A 43 -5.60 1.98 7.10
C ASP A 43 -4.75 1.40 8.23
N GLN A 44 -4.57 0.07 8.25
CA GLN A 44 -3.67 -0.59 9.20
C GLN A 44 -2.21 -0.10 9.07
N LEU A 45 -1.72 0.07 7.84
CA LEU A 45 -0.40 0.64 7.58
C LEU A 45 -0.29 2.06 8.17
N LEU A 46 -1.26 2.93 7.88
CA LEU A 46 -1.26 4.31 8.37
C LEU A 46 -1.32 4.38 9.91
N GLU A 47 -2.13 3.52 10.54
CA GLU A 47 -2.21 3.44 12.01
C GLU A 47 -0.87 2.99 12.61
N ALA A 48 -0.25 1.94 12.06
CA ALA A 48 1.05 1.46 12.50
C ALA A 48 2.16 2.51 12.34
N MET A 49 2.09 3.33 11.28
CA MET A 49 3.04 4.41 11.03
C MET A 49 2.77 5.68 11.85
N ALA A 50 1.56 5.83 12.41
CA ALA A 50 1.11 7.06 13.07
C ALA A 50 2.03 7.57 14.20
N PRO A 51 2.62 6.73 15.09
CA PRO A 51 3.53 7.22 16.12
C PRO A 51 4.79 7.88 15.55
N PHE A 52 5.30 7.34 14.43
CA PHE A 52 6.51 7.84 13.79
C PHE A 52 6.22 9.14 13.03
N THR A 53 5.15 9.17 12.22
CA THR A 53 4.78 10.36 11.43
C THR A 53 4.36 11.54 12.31
N LYS A 54 3.80 11.30 13.50
CA LYS A 54 3.49 12.35 14.49
C LYS A 54 4.73 12.96 15.14
N ALA A 55 5.78 12.17 15.35
CA ALA A 55 7.04 12.63 15.95
C ALA A 55 8.05 13.15 14.93
N ASP A 56 7.79 12.90 13.64
CA ASP A 56 8.70 13.22 12.54
C ASP A 56 8.82 14.73 12.28
N ARG A 57 9.88 15.10 11.57
CA ARG A 57 10.12 16.44 11.04
C ARG A 57 10.16 16.31 9.53
N LYS A 58 9.23 16.98 8.84
CA LYS A 58 9.18 16.96 7.36
C LYS A 58 10.52 17.39 6.76
N SER A 59 11.28 16.41 6.23
CA SER A 59 12.50 16.63 5.48
C SER A 59 12.16 16.73 3.99
N GLY A 60 11.83 17.92 3.51
CA GLY A 60 11.57 18.20 2.10
C GLY A 60 10.09 18.24 1.71
N LYS A 61 9.79 18.96 0.62
CA LYS A 61 8.47 18.94 -0.02
C LYS A 61 8.36 17.64 -0.79
N ALA A 62 7.28 16.87 -0.56
CA ALA A 62 6.90 15.81 -1.49
C ALA A 62 6.82 16.40 -2.89
N GLN A 63 7.59 15.84 -3.82
CA GLN A 63 7.65 16.28 -5.21
C GLN A 63 6.51 15.64 -6.00
#